data_AF-A0A0B1S690-F1
#
_entry.id   AF-A0A0B1S690-F1
#
_cell.length_a   1.000
_cell.length_b   1.000
_cell.length_c   1.000
_cell.angle_alpha   90.00
_cell.angle_beta   90.00
_cell.angle_gamma   90.00
#
_symmetry.space_group_name_H-M   'P 1'
#
loop_
_entity.id
_entity.type
_entity.pdbx_description
1 polymer ?
#
loop_
_entity_poly.entity_id
_entity_poly.type
_entity_poly.pdbx_seq_one_letter_code
_entity_poly.pdbx_strand_id
1 'polypeptide(L)'
;MPYRYFHNLYVSPNDYEKWNREKLVGELKKFIRLVYVGDHLDELTNDVIAFYVDREEEQSNEFYVDRFTEFLSDVFFNVPVANGILARRAAGWDIYAYFLDHHNDAIFDEKIPKKLR
;
A
#
# COMPACT_ATOMS: atom_id res chain seq x y z
N MET A 1 10.44 -21.06 -0.53
CA MET A 1 10.34 -19.58 -0.51
C MET A 1 10.46 -19.13 0.93
N PRO A 2 11.31 -18.14 1.29
CA PRO A 2 11.29 -17.65 2.66
C PRO A 2 9.98 -16.88 2.87
N TYR A 3 9.16 -17.33 3.81
CA TYR A 3 7.91 -16.69 4.18
C TYR A 3 8.20 -15.28 4.70
N ARG A 4 7.89 -14.24 3.90
CA ARG A 4 7.81 -12.87 4.42
C ARG A 4 6.52 -12.77 5.22
N TYR A 5 6.62 -12.84 6.53
CA TYR A 5 5.50 -12.55 7.41
C TYR A 5 5.11 -11.07 7.30
N PHE A 6 3.81 -10.78 7.42
CA PHE A 6 3.26 -9.42 7.29
C PHE A 6 3.92 -8.42 8.25
N HIS A 7 4.33 -8.87 9.45
CA HIS A 7 5.06 -8.02 10.41
C HIS A 7 6.41 -7.52 9.90
N ASN A 8 7.02 -8.19 8.93
CA ASN A 8 8.28 -7.75 8.31
C ASN A 8 8.09 -6.64 7.27
N LEU A 9 6.84 -6.25 6.99
CA LEU A 9 6.50 -5.16 6.08
C LEU A 9 6.32 -3.83 6.81
N TYR A 10 6.31 -3.87 8.14
CA TYR A 10 6.25 -2.68 8.97
C TYR A 10 7.48 -1.80 8.76
N VAL A 11 7.25 -0.50 8.61
CA VAL A 11 8.29 0.50 8.55
C VAL A 11 8.47 1.10 9.94
N SER A 12 9.65 0.93 10.51
CA SER A 12 10.00 1.57 11.78
C SER A 12 10.07 3.10 11.62
N PRO A 13 9.57 3.89 12.60
CA PRO A 13 9.72 5.35 12.59
C PRO A 13 11.18 5.81 12.45
N ASN A 14 12.12 5.04 13.02
CA ASN A 14 13.56 5.31 12.90
C ASN A 14 14.10 5.16 11.47
N ASP A 15 13.33 4.52 10.58
CA ASP A 15 13.70 4.31 9.19
C ASP A 15 12.98 5.28 8.24
N TYR A 16 12.02 6.10 8.70
CA TYR A 16 11.27 7.01 7.84
C TYR A 16 12.19 7.92 7.02
N GLU A 17 13.27 8.44 7.62
CA GLU A 17 14.23 9.30 6.92
C GLU A 17 14.92 8.63 5.73
N LYS A 18 14.91 7.30 5.66
CA LYS A 18 15.50 6.50 4.58
C LYS A 18 14.53 6.26 3.42
N TRP A 19 13.26 6.65 3.56
CA TRP A 19 12.25 6.48 2.53
C TRP A 19 12.28 7.63 1.55
N ASN A 20 12.72 7.32 0.34
CA ASN A 20 12.75 8.20 -0.81
C ASN A 20 12.17 7.47 -2.03
N ARG A 21 12.16 8.14 -3.18
CA ARG A 21 11.66 7.58 -4.44
C ARG A 21 12.35 6.26 -4.79
N GLU A 22 13.67 6.20 -4.74
CA GLU A 22 14.42 5.00 -5.11
C GLU A 22 14.08 3.83 -4.19
N LYS A 23 13.93 4.09 -2.89
CA LYS A 23 13.59 3.08 -1.89
C LYS A 23 12.19 2.51 -2.15
N LEU A 24 11.18 3.36 -2.36
CA LEU A 24 9.82 2.92 -2.65
C LEU A 24 9.77 2.10 -3.94
N VAL A 25 10.32 2.64 -5.04
CA VAL A 25 10.38 1.94 -6.33
C VAL A 25 11.08 0.58 -6.19
N GLY A 26 12.17 0.52 -5.42
CA GLY A 26 12.90 -0.71 -5.14
C GLY A 26 12.06 -1.76 -4.41
N GLU A 27 11.24 -1.38 -3.42
CA GLU A 27 10.34 -2.31 -2.74
C GLU A 27 9.19 -2.75 -3.64
N LEU A 28 8.54 -1.83 -4.37
CA LEU A 28 7.44 -2.18 -5.30
C LEU A 28 7.90 -3.19 -6.35
N LYS A 29 9.07 -2.97 -6.96
CA LYS A 29 9.66 -3.92 -7.93
C LYS A 29 9.90 -5.30 -7.34
N LYS A 30 10.33 -5.40 -6.07
CA LYS A 30 10.49 -6.70 -5.40
C LYS A 30 9.15 -7.40 -5.26
N PHE A 31 8.10 -6.70 -4.84
CA PHE A 31 6.76 -7.28 -4.68
C PHE A 31 6.17 -7.76 -6.00
N ILE A 32 6.22 -6.94 -7.04
CA ILE A 32 5.68 -7.29 -8.37
C ILE A 32 6.38 -8.56 -8.89
N ARG A 33 7.71 -8.62 -8.81
CA ARG A 33 8.50 -9.78 -9.26
C ARG A 33 8.24 -11.06 -8.46
N LEU A 34 7.73 -10.97 -7.23
CA LEU A 34 7.35 -12.16 -6.45
C LEU A 34 6.07 -12.80 -6.98
N VAL A 35 5.19 -12.03 -7.62
CA VAL A 35 3.86 -12.48 -8.04
C VAL A 35 3.68 -12.56 -9.55
N TYR A 36 4.55 -11.91 -10.32
CA TYR A 36 4.46 -11.85 -11.78
C TYR A 36 5.83 -11.92 -12.46
N VAL A 37 5.96 -12.79 -13.45
CA VAL A 37 7.18 -13.01 -14.27
C VAL A 37 6.86 -13.12 -15.77
N GLY A 38 5.73 -12.58 -16.22
CA GLY A 38 5.29 -12.64 -17.61
C GLY A 38 5.84 -11.51 -18.49
N ASP A 39 5.48 -11.55 -19.77
CA ASP A 39 6.02 -10.66 -20.81
C ASP A 39 5.70 -9.18 -20.60
N HIS A 40 4.66 -8.86 -19.80
CA HIS A 40 4.25 -7.49 -19.49
C HIS A 40 4.85 -6.95 -18.18
N LEU A 41 5.91 -7.57 -17.65
CA LEU A 41 6.43 -7.22 -16.32
C LEU A 41 6.87 -5.76 -16.25
N ASP A 42 7.53 -5.26 -17.29
CA ASP A 42 8.02 -3.88 -17.31
C ASP A 42 6.88 -2.88 -17.44
N GLU A 43 5.88 -3.17 -18.28
CA GLU A 43 4.67 -2.36 -18.43
C GLU A 43 3.91 -2.26 -17.09
N LEU A 44 3.58 -3.41 -16.51
CA LEU A 44 2.93 -3.49 -15.19
C LEU A 44 3.72 -2.75 -14.11
N THR A 45 5.05 -2.89 -14.12
CA THR A 45 5.91 -2.22 -13.14
C THR A 45 5.85 -0.71 -13.31
N ASN A 46 5.86 -0.21 -14.54
CA ASN A 46 5.79 1.22 -14.81
C ASN A 46 4.42 1.78 -14.43
N ASP A 47 3.33 1.07 -14.67
CA ASP A 47 1.99 1.49 -14.29
C ASP A 47 1.84 1.60 -12.77
N VAL A 48 2.34 0.61 -12.03
CA VAL A 48 2.32 0.62 -10.56
C VAL A 48 3.18 1.77 -10.00
N ILE A 49 4.34 2.03 -10.59
CA ILE A 49 5.20 3.17 -10.21
C ILE A 49 4.48 4.48 -10.51
N ALA A 50 3.90 4.64 -11.69
CA ALA A 50 3.19 5.86 -12.07
C ALA A 50 2.03 6.14 -11.11
N PHE A 51 1.30 5.10 -10.69
CA PHE A 51 0.16 5.24 -9.80
C PHE A 51 0.55 5.62 -8.36
N TYR A 52 1.50 4.88 -7.75
CA TYR A 52 1.83 5.06 -6.32
C TYR A 52 2.96 6.05 -6.06
N VAL A 53 3.87 6.25 -7.02
CA VAL A 53 5.11 7.02 -6.80
C VAL A 53 5.04 8.39 -7.46
N ASP A 54 4.62 8.46 -8.71
CA ASP A 54 4.70 9.69 -9.53
C ASP A 54 3.43 10.55 -9.40
N ARG A 55 3.01 10.85 -8.16
CA ARG A 55 1.86 11.70 -7.84
C ARG A 55 2.26 13.18 -7.73
N GLU A 56 1.34 14.08 -8.08
CA GLU A 56 1.49 15.54 -7.96
C GLU A 56 1.32 16.03 -6.51
N GLU A 57 1.99 15.37 -5.56
CA GLU A 57 1.95 15.68 -4.13
C GLU A 57 3.33 16.10 -3.62
N GLU A 58 3.38 16.68 -2.41
CA GLU A 58 4.64 16.99 -1.76
C GLU A 58 5.42 15.70 -1.45
N GLN A 59 6.51 15.47 -2.17
CA GLN A 59 7.33 14.27 -2.07
C GLN A 59 8.27 14.30 -0.85
N SER A 60 7.71 14.19 0.35
CA SER A 60 8.47 14.02 1.60
C SER A 60 8.80 12.55 1.89
N ASN A 61 9.62 12.32 2.91
CA ASN A 61 9.90 10.96 3.38
C ASN A 61 8.64 10.27 3.91
N GLU A 62 7.76 11.01 4.60
CA GLU A 62 6.47 10.45 5.03
C GLU A 62 5.59 10.09 3.83
N PHE A 63 5.59 10.90 2.76
CA PHE A 63 4.86 10.57 1.55
C PHE A 63 5.26 9.18 1.02
N TYR A 64 6.56 8.87 0.93
CA TYR A 64 7.00 7.56 0.43
C TYR A 64 6.64 6.38 1.36
N VAL A 65 6.63 6.60 2.68
CA VAL A 65 6.15 5.60 3.67
C VAL A 65 4.66 5.37 3.52
N ASP A 66 3.89 6.45 3.37
CA ASP A 66 2.44 6.41 3.21
C ASP A 66 2.06 5.65 1.93
N ARG A 67 2.68 5.98 0.80
CA ARG A 67 2.45 5.30 -0.48
C ARG A 67 2.81 3.82 -0.44
N PHE A 68 3.87 3.44 0.29
CA PHE A 68 4.18 2.04 0.51
C PHE A 68 3.09 1.33 1.32
N THR A 69 2.60 1.98 2.38
CA THR A 69 1.54 1.44 3.24
C THR A 69 0.22 1.30 2.49
N GLU A 70 -0.14 2.29 1.68
CA GLU A 70 -1.30 2.26 0.79
C GLU A 70 -1.20 1.13 -0.23
N PHE A 71 -0.07 0.98 -0.91
CA PHE A 71 0.17 -0.14 -1.84
C PHE A 71 -0.06 -1.50 -1.16
N LEU A 72 0.49 -1.70 0.05
CA LEU A 72 0.28 -2.94 0.79
C LEU A 72 -1.20 -3.12 1.18
N SER A 73 -1.85 -2.05 1.66
CA SER A 73 -3.27 -2.06 2.04
C SER A 73 -4.17 -2.45 0.86
N ASP A 74 -3.91 -1.88 -0.30
CA ASP A 74 -4.68 -2.14 -1.52
C ASP A 74 -4.51 -3.57 -2.01
N VAL A 75 -3.26 -4.04 -2.10
CA VAL A 75 -2.95 -5.38 -2.60
C VAL A 75 -3.51 -6.46 -1.67
N PHE A 76 -3.41 -6.30 -0.36
CA PHE A 76 -3.79 -7.34 0.59
C PHE A 76 -5.24 -7.25 1.06
N PHE A 77 -5.86 -6.07 1.07
CA PHE A 77 -7.18 -5.86 1.67
C PHE A 77 -8.15 -5.12 0.76
N ASN A 78 -7.89 -3.87 0.39
CA ASN A 78 -8.94 -3.03 -0.20
C ASN A 78 -9.40 -3.52 -1.57
N VAL A 79 -8.48 -3.84 -2.49
CA VAL A 79 -8.84 -4.29 -3.84
C VAL A 79 -9.52 -5.68 -3.80
N PRO A 80 -8.99 -6.69 -3.08
CA PRO A 80 -9.68 -7.97 -2.91
C PRO A 80 -11.09 -7.82 -2.30
N VAL A 81 -11.26 -6.96 -1.28
CA VAL A 81 -12.56 -6.69 -0.66
C VAL A 81 -13.51 -6.04 -1.65
N ALA A 82 -13.07 -5.00 -2.37
CA ALA A 82 -13.87 -4.34 -3.39
C ALA A 82 -14.33 -5.32 -4.49
N ASN A 83 -13.42 -6.14 -5.01
CA ASN A 83 -13.74 -7.19 -5.97
C ASN A 83 -14.77 -8.18 -5.41
N GLY A 84 -14.60 -8.59 -4.14
CA GLY A 84 -15.53 -9.49 -3.45
C GLY A 84 -16.93 -8.88 -3.25
N ILE A 85 -17.02 -7.59 -2.98
CA ILE A 85 -18.29 -6.84 -2.87
C ILE A 85 -18.98 -6.80 -4.24
N LEU A 86 -18.25 -6.41 -5.29
CA LEU A 86 -18.78 -6.30 -6.64
C LEU A 86 -19.29 -7.65 -7.16
N ALA A 87 -18.54 -8.73 -6.95
CA ALA A 87 -18.94 -10.07 -7.36
C ALA A 87 -20.23 -10.54 -6.66
N ARG A 88 -20.38 -10.26 -5.35
CA ARG A 88 -21.60 -10.63 -4.59
C ARG A 88 -22.81 -9.82 -5.00
N ARG A 89 -22.62 -8.51 -5.25
CA ARG A 89 -23.68 -7.65 -5.80
C ARG A 89 -24.13 -8.14 -7.17
N ALA A 90 -23.20 -8.53 -8.05
CA ALA A 90 -23.52 -9.10 -9.35
C ALA A 90 -24.29 -10.44 -9.25
N ALA A 91 -24.08 -11.20 -8.17
CA ALA A 91 -24.83 -12.42 -7.87
C ALA A 91 -26.20 -12.16 -7.20
N GLY A 92 -26.64 -10.90 -7.06
CA GLY A 92 -27.96 -10.52 -6.53
C GLY A 92 -28.01 -10.36 -5.01
N TRP A 93 -26.87 -10.27 -4.33
CA TRP A 93 -26.84 -10.11 -2.86
C TRP A 93 -27.01 -8.64 -2.47
N ASP A 94 -27.76 -8.39 -1.42
CA ASP A 94 -27.77 -7.10 -0.73
C ASP A 94 -26.51 -6.98 0.12
N ILE A 95 -25.65 -6.03 -0.25
CA ILE A 95 -24.37 -5.79 0.40
C ILE A 95 -24.34 -4.36 0.94
N TYR A 96 -23.88 -4.23 2.18
CA TYR A 96 -23.60 -2.95 2.84
C TYR A 96 -22.10 -2.92 3.15
N ALA A 97 -21.44 -1.84 2.78
CA ALA A 97 -20.02 -1.62 3.03
C ALA A 97 -19.85 -0.33 3.83
N TYR A 98 -18.83 -0.30 4.68
CA TYR A 98 -18.44 0.88 5.45
C TYR A 98 -16.93 1.08 5.34
N PHE A 99 -16.52 2.32 5.50
CA PHE A 99 -15.12 2.72 5.59
C PHE A 99 -14.93 3.35 6.97
N LEU A 100 -13.91 2.90 7.69
CA LEU A 100 -13.56 3.44 9.01
C LEU A 100 -12.26 4.24 8.87
N ASP A 101 -12.35 5.55 9.05
CA ASP A 101 -11.23 6.49 8.94
C ASP A 101 -10.87 7.18 10.26
N HIS A 102 -11.53 6.78 11.35
CA HIS A 102 -11.34 7.45 12.63
C HIS A 102 -10.01 7.06 13.28
N HIS A 103 -9.13 8.04 13.43
CA HIS A 103 -7.92 7.93 14.22
C HIS A 103 -8.20 8.15 15.72
N ASN A 104 -7.68 7.26 16.59
CA ASN A 104 -7.86 7.36 18.03
C ASN A 104 -6.56 7.78 18.74
N ASP A 105 -6.45 9.08 19.04
CA ASP A 105 -5.29 9.68 19.69
C ASP A 105 -4.95 9.05 21.07
N ALA A 106 -5.90 8.39 21.74
CA ALA A 106 -5.65 7.75 23.04
C ALA A 106 -4.89 6.41 22.94
N ILE A 107 -4.83 5.81 21.75
CA ILE A 107 -4.23 4.48 21.53
C ILE A 107 -2.95 4.59 20.69
N PHE A 108 -2.89 5.52 19.74
CA PHE A 108 -1.79 5.64 18.79
C PHE A 108 -0.67 6.57 19.29
N ASP A 109 0.58 6.23 18.95
CA ASP A 109 1.77 6.96 19.40
C ASP A 109 1.82 8.37 18.78
N GLU A 110 1.89 9.39 19.65
CA GLU A 110 2.02 10.80 19.26
C GLU A 110 3.30 11.12 18.47
N LYS A 111 4.26 10.20 18.40
CA LYS A 111 5.48 10.35 17.59
C LYS A 111 5.28 10.04 16.11
N ILE A 112 4.20 9.36 15.74
CA ILE A 112 3.90 9.09 14.32
C ILE A 112 3.51 10.43 13.66
N PRO A 113 4.11 10.83 12.52
CA PRO A 113 3.71 12.06 11.82
C PRO A 113 2.21 12.08 11.50
N LYS A 114 1.55 13.24 11.62
CA LYS A 114 0.11 13.37 11.34
C LYS A 114 -0.28 12.94 9.92
N LYS A 115 0.61 13.09 8.95
CA LYS A 115 0.42 12.64 7.56
C LYS A 115 0.34 11.10 7.45
N LEU A 116 0.78 10.36 8.47
CA LEU A 116 0.80 8.89 8.53
C LEU A 116 -0.24 8.33 9.51
N ARG A 117 -1.19 9.16 9.98
CA ARG A 117 -2.23 8.78 10.95
C ARG A 117 -3.61 8.78 10.32
#